data_AF-A0A930DZD8-F1
#
_entry.id   AF-A0A930DZD8-F1
#
_cell.length_a   1.000
_cell.length_b   1.000
_cell.length_c   1.000
_cell.angle_alpha   90.00
_cell.angle_beta   90.00
_cell.angle_gamma   90.00
#
_symmetry.space_group_name_H-M   'P 1'
#
loop_
_entity.id
_entity.type
_entity.pdbx_description
1 polymer ?
#
loop_
_entity_poly.entity_id
_entity_poly.type
_entity_poly.pdbx_seq_one_letter_code
_entity_poly.pdbx_strand_id
1 'polypeptide(L)'
;MFSLEDNQIVCKSREEITNKTNFFFDGSRKNDNFIYLSIFGLMQINGVNNNEIEKVIDNWFKETFIQSSTEELLKLQNSITSTDVNNSGLNDFIFSSVVIPPLSLLEDYQLEQIFRDTILYDVFRFKEEDERLLFSSESIDRLFKIKDKVIQDALEDLKGNQNDWSFQLFVLCLLKLRMRDYLTVENFYSLMKTVFEIDDNIWYHIDYFLNANAQYLARYKQESELLIDFKISSKEGADAIIGLFHSVLKVFFLKSNRLYSSSDFYFRKMIEAIYNTKWIPEDFDFGIGIPKSRLSLFSLRQKFSD
;
A
#
# COMPACT_ATOMS: atom_id res chain seq x y z
N MET A 1 -7.76 -0.40 -21.45
CA MET A 1 -6.54 0.27 -20.94
C MET A 1 -6.75 1.77 -21.02
N PHE A 2 -6.76 2.49 -19.90
CA PHE A 2 -6.86 3.96 -19.92
C PHE A 2 -5.52 4.56 -20.38
N SER A 3 -5.53 5.57 -21.27
CA SER A 3 -4.33 6.32 -21.65
C SER A 3 -4.35 7.69 -20.95
N LEU A 4 -3.34 7.95 -20.12
CA LEU A 4 -3.11 9.24 -19.46
C LEU A 4 -2.60 10.33 -20.42
N GLU A 5 -2.01 9.96 -21.56
CA GLU A 5 -1.46 10.94 -22.52
C GLU A 5 -2.56 11.74 -23.25
N ASP A 6 -3.77 11.18 -23.39
CA ASP A 6 -4.83 11.76 -24.22
C ASP A 6 -6.19 11.95 -23.51
N ASN A 7 -6.31 11.63 -22.21
CA ASN A 7 -7.58 11.63 -21.48
C ASN A 7 -8.69 10.80 -22.16
N GLN A 8 -8.34 9.65 -22.74
CA GLN A 8 -9.28 8.75 -23.41
C GLN A 8 -9.31 7.35 -22.80
N ILE A 9 -10.49 6.76 -22.76
CA ILE A 9 -10.70 5.34 -22.44
C ILE A 9 -10.36 4.53 -23.70
N VAL A 10 -9.34 3.69 -23.66
CA VAL A 10 -8.91 2.89 -24.82
C VAL A 10 -9.15 1.39 -24.59
N CYS A 11 -10.09 0.78 -25.29
CA CYS A 11 -10.22 -0.69 -25.30
C CYS A 11 -9.22 -1.30 -26.29
N LYS A 12 -8.31 -2.16 -25.82
CA LYS A 12 -7.36 -2.92 -26.65
C LYS A 12 -7.65 -4.42 -26.56
N SER A 13 -7.52 -5.11 -27.69
CA SER A 13 -7.60 -6.58 -27.74
C SER A 13 -6.29 -7.21 -27.23
N ARG A 14 -6.36 -8.48 -26.80
CA ARG A 14 -5.26 -9.27 -26.25
C ARG A 14 -4.11 -9.50 -27.26
N GLU A 15 -4.38 -9.34 -28.56
CA GLU A 15 -3.44 -9.66 -29.65
C GLU A 15 -2.63 -8.45 -30.14
N GLU A 16 -2.99 -7.22 -29.73
CA GLU A 16 -2.43 -5.98 -30.28
C GLU A 16 -1.85 -5.01 -29.24
N ILE A 17 -1.41 -5.52 -28.08
CA ILE A 17 -0.78 -4.70 -27.02
C ILE A 17 0.43 -3.90 -27.55
N THR A 18 1.17 -4.47 -28.51
CA THR A 18 2.38 -3.87 -29.10
C THR A 18 2.12 -2.90 -30.26
N ASN A 19 0.89 -2.83 -30.78
CA ASN A 19 0.56 -1.98 -31.93
C ASN A 19 0.17 -0.58 -31.46
N LYS A 20 0.79 0.45 -32.04
CA LYS A 20 0.64 1.86 -31.61
C LYS A 20 -0.58 2.56 -32.21
N THR A 21 -1.26 2.01 -33.22
CA THR A 21 -2.13 2.83 -34.09
C THR A 21 -3.49 2.28 -34.53
N ASN A 22 -4.05 1.20 -33.98
CA ASN A 22 -5.43 0.80 -34.35
C ASN A 22 -6.35 0.52 -33.15
N PHE A 23 -7.57 1.06 -33.23
CA PHE A 23 -8.62 1.05 -32.22
C PHE A 23 -9.82 0.21 -32.70
N PHE A 24 -10.47 -0.53 -31.82
CA PHE A 24 -11.79 -1.11 -32.08
C PHE A 24 -12.80 -0.68 -31.01
N PHE A 25 -13.92 -0.13 -31.48
CA PHE A 25 -15.12 0.24 -30.75
C PHE A 25 -16.24 -0.61 -31.34
N ASP A 26 -16.60 -1.74 -30.73
CA ASP A 26 -17.76 -2.52 -31.21
C ASP A 26 -18.74 -2.97 -30.13
N GLY A 27 -18.49 -2.64 -28.85
CA GLY A 27 -19.43 -2.96 -27.76
C GLY A 27 -19.75 -4.47 -27.63
N SER A 28 -18.98 -5.36 -28.26
CA SER A 28 -19.30 -6.79 -28.34
C SER A 28 -18.90 -7.57 -27.08
N ARG A 29 -18.08 -6.97 -26.21
CA ARG A 29 -17.56 -7.64 -25.02
C ARG A 29 -18.33 -7.22 -23.79
N LYS A 30 -19.21 -8.13 -23.33
CA LYS A 30 -19.99 -8.05 -22.08
C LYS A 30 -19.23 -7.51 -20.85
N ASN A 31 -17.90 -7.69 -20.81
CA ASN A 31 -17.05 -7.25 -19.70
C ASN A 31 -16.80 -5.73 -19.67
N ASP A 32 -16.78 -5.06 -20.82
CA ASP A 32 -16.56 -3.60 -20.90
C ASP A 32 -17.82 -2.83 -20.44
N ASN A 33 -18.99 -3.44 -20.59
CA ASN A 33 -20.26 -2.88 -20.10
C ASN A 33 -20.36 -2.93 -18.56
N PHE A 34 -19.68 -3.86 -17.89
CA PHE A 34 -19.82 -4.09 -16.45
C PHE A 34 -19.25 -2.97 -15.58
N ILE A 35 -18.14 -2.34 -16.01
CA ILE A 35 -17.53 -1.20 -15.32
C ILE A 35 -18.50 0.00 -15.29
N TYR A 36 -19.32 0.15 -16.33
CA TYR A 36 -20.39 1.14 -16.40
C TYR A 36 -21.55 0.82 -15.44
N LEU A 37 -21.93 -0.46 -15.30
CA LEU A 37 -23.01 -0.90 -14.39
C LEU A 37 -22.71 -0.53 -12.91
N SER A 38 -21.43 -0.63 -12.50
CA SER A 38 -21.01 -0.39 -11.11
C SER A 38 -20.97 1.09 -10.71
N ILE A 39 -20.77 2.02 -11.66
CA ILE A 39 -20.70 3.46 -11.37
C ILE A 39 -22.10 4.09 -11.38
N PHE A 40 -22.98 3.64 -12.28
CA PHE A 40 -24.30 4.26 -12.48
C PHE A 40 -25.35 3.79 -11.44
N GLY A 41 -25.23 2.55 -10.93
CA GLY A 41 -26.20 1.98 -10.00
C GLY A 41 -26.23 2.63 -8.61
N LEU A 42 -25.09 3.14 -8.11
CA LEU A 42 -25.03 3.66 -6.74
C LEU A 42 -25.67 5.06 -6.60
N MET A 43 -25.70 5.87 -7.65
CA MET A 43 -26.29 7.22 -7.60
C MET A 43 -27.82 7.21 -7.70
N GLN A 44 -28.42 6.23 -8.39
CA GLN A 44 -29.88 6.16 -8.56
C GLN A 44 -30.60 5.42 -7.42
N ILE A 45 -29.89 4.60 -6.64
CA ILE A 45 -30.46 3.81 -5.53
C ILE A 45 -30.43 4.60 -4.21
N ASN A 46 -29.62 5.65 -4.12
CA ASN A 46 -29.57 6.53 -2.95
C ASN A 46 -30.87 7.35 -2.82
N GLY A 47 -31.73 6.94 -1.88
CA GLY A 47 -32.98 7.64 -1.54
C GLY A 47 -34.27 6.92 -1.95
N VAL A 48 -34.19 5.69 -2.48
CA VAL A 48 -35.34 4.91 -2.95
C VAL A 48 -35.71 3.85 -1.90
N ASN A 49 -37.01 3.63 -1.65
CA ASN A 49 -37.48 2.66 -0.66
C ASN A 49 -37.24 1.22 -1.16
N ASN A 50 -36.99 0.26 -0.25
CA ASN A 50 -36.56 -1.11 -0.62
C ASN A 50 -37.50 -1.82 -1.62
N ASN A 51 -38.80 -1.54 -1.59
CA ASN A 51 -39.78 -2.13 -2.51
C ASN A 51 -39.77 -1.52 -3.93
N GLU A 52 -39.08 -0.40 -4.13
CA GLU A 52 -38.96 0.30 -5.41
C GLU A 52 -37.62 0.02 -6.10
N ILE A 53 -36.60 -0.38 -5.34
CA ILE A 53 -35.26 -0.74 -5.85
C ILE A 53 -35.37 -1.84 -6.92
N GLU A 54 -36.20 -2.86 -6.68
CA GLU A 54 -36.37 -3.97 -7.62
C GLU A 54 -36.98 -3.52 -8.95
N LYS A 55 -37.92 -2.56 -8.94
CA LYS A 55 -38.51 -1.95 -10.15
C LYS A 55 -37.54 -1.03 -10.89
N VAL A 56 -36.73 -0.27 -10.15
CA VAL A 56 -35.71 0.61 -10.75
C VAL A 56 -34.66 -0.24 -11.48
N ILE A 57 -34.22 -1.33 -10.86
CA ILE A 57 -33.30 -2.30 -11.47
C ILE A 57 -33.96 -2.95 -12.70
N ASP A 58 -35.20 -3.43 -12.60
CA ASP A 58 -35.90 -4.08 -13.72
C ASP A 58 -36.17 -3.15 -14.92
N ASN A 59 -36.53 -1.89 -14.66
CA ASN A 59 -36.73 -0.90 -15.72
C ASN A 59 -35.40 -0.48 -16.35
N TRP A 60 -34.36 -0.32 -15.54
CA TRP A 60 -33.03 0.00 -16.05
C TRP A 60 -32.46 -1.14 -16.89
N PHE A 61 -32.58 -2.40 -16.45
CA PHE A 61 -32.19 -3.56 -17.27
C PHE A 61 -32.94 -3.59 -18.61
N LYS A 62 -34.21 -3.18 -18.64
CA LYS A 62 -34.97 -3.06 -19.88
C LYS A 62 -34.51 -1.89 -20.75
N GLU A 63 -34.22 -0.74 -20.18
CA GLU A 63 -33.80 0.46 -20.93
C GLU A 63 -32.35 0.38 -21.43
N THR A 64 -31.41 -0.10 -20.61
CA THR A 64 -29.97 -0.21 -20.94
C THR A 64 -29.65 -1.31 -21.94
N PHE A 65 -30.46 -2.37 -22.01
CA PHE A 65 -30.32 -3.37 -23.08
C PHE A 65 -31.02 -2.96 -24.39
N ILE A 66 -32.00 -2.06 -24.35
CA ILE A 66 -32.69 -1.55 -25.54
C ILE A 66 -31.91 -0.40 -26.19
N GLN A 67 -31.16 0.38 -25.40
CA GLN A 67 -30.40 1.52 -25.88
C GLN A 67 -28.90 1.24 -25.76
N SER A 68 -28.25 1.02 -26.90
CA SER A 68 -26.91 0.40 -26.98
C SER A 68 -25.93 1.08 -26.03
N SER A 69 -25.20 0.29 -25.24
CA SER A 69 -24.19 0.74 -24.27
C SER A 69 -23.18 1.75 -24.85
N THR A 70 -23.03 1.76 -26.18
CA THR A 70 -22.29 2.74 -26.96
C THR A 70 -22.76 4.20 -26.78
N GLU A 71 -24.07 4.48 -26.69
CA GLU A 71 -24.58 5.86 -26.53
C GLU A 71 -24.28 6.42 -25.13
N GLU A 72 -24.41 5.57 -24.11
CA GLU A 72 -24.09 5.90 -22.72
C GLU A 72 -22.57 6.05 -22.50
N LEU A 73 -21.76 5.19 -23.12
CA LEU A 73 -20.30 5.33 -23.14
C LEU A 73 -19.86 6.64 -23.83
N LEU A 74 -20.53 7.03 -24.93
CA LEU A 74 -20.27 8.30 -25.62
C LEU A 74 -20.62 9.51 -24.74
N LYS A 75 -21.75 9.47 -24.03
CA LYS A 75 -22.15 10.55 -23.09
C LYS A 75 -21.14 10.69 -21.95
N LEU A 76 -20.64 9.58 -21.42
CA LEU A 76 -19.62 9.59 -20.37
C LEU A 76 -18.30 10.16 -20.88
N GLN A 77 -17.85 9.72 -22.06
CA GLN A 77 -16.64 10.23 -22.70
C GLN A 77 -16.73 11.73 -22.99
N ASN A 78 -17.89 12.20 -23.45
CA ASN A 78 -18.19 13.61 -23.65
C ASN A 78 -18.21 14.39 -22.32
N SER A 79 -18.71 13.78 -21.24
CA SER A 79 -18.69 14.40 -19.91
C SER A 79 -17.25 14.56 -19.39
N ILE A 80 -16.42 13.52 -19.52
CA ILE A 80 -14.99 13.54 -19.15
C ILE A 80 -14.23 14.59 -19.96
N THR A 81 -14.41 14.63 -21.29
CA THR A 81 -13.73 15.60 -22.16
C THR A 81 -14.23 17.04 -22.02
N SER A 82 -15.47 17.23 -21.57
CA SER A 82 -16.03 18.57 -21.27
C SER A 82 -15.57 19.16 -19.94
N THR A 83 -14.90 18.36 -19.10
CA THR A 83 -14.38 18.82 -17.81
C THR A 83 -12.97 19.33 -18.02
N ASP A 84 -12.79 20.65 -17.94
CA ASP A 84 -11.54 21.36 -18.24
C ASP A 84 -10.31 20.72 -17.58
N VAL A 85 -9.29 20.43 -18.41
CA VAL A 85 -8.11 19.59 -18.14
C VAL A 85 -7.11 20.20 -17.13
N ASN A 86 -7.48 21.28 -16.45
CA ASN A 86 -6.62 21.98 -15.49
C ASN A 86 -6.97 21.74 -14.02
N ASN A 87 -7.95 20.88 -13.71
CA ASN A 87 -8.31 20.60 -12.33
C ASN A 87 -7.84 19.23 -11.87
N SER A 88 -7.03 19.23 -10.80
CA SER A 88 -6.72 18.08 -9.93
C SER A 88 -7.96 17.27 -9.52
N GLY A 89 -9.15 17.85 -9.64
CA GLY A 89 -10.44 17.26 -9.33
C GLY A 89 -10.86 16.05 -10.16
N LEU A 90 -10.26 15.78 -11.32
CA LEU A 90 -10.63 14.62 -12.16
C LEU A 90 -9.94 13.33 -11.67
N ASN A 91 -8.69 13.44 -11.23
CA ASN A 91 -8.04 12.39 -10.44
C ASN A 91 -8.78 12.21 -9.12
N ASP A 92 -9.14 13.31 -8.45
CA ASP A 92 -9.98 13.18 -7.25
C ASP A 92 -11.33 12.53 -7.58
N PHE A 93 -12.00 12.79 -8.70
CA PHE A 93 -13.31 12.17 -9.00
C PHE A 93 -13.23 10.65 -9.26
N ILE A 94 -12.24 10.21 -10.03
CA ILE A 94 -12.00 8.77 -10.30
C ILE A 94 -11.59 8.03 -9.02
N PHE A 95 -10.86 8.69 -8.11
CA PHE A 95 -10.34 8.09 -6.88
C PHE A 95 -11.09 8.46 -5.57
N SER A 96 -12.06 9.37 -5.61
CA SER A 96 -12.85 9.85 -4.44
C SER A 96 -14.19 9.15 -4.28
N SER A 97 -14.70 8.54 -5.35
CA SER A 97 -15.86 7.68 -5.23
C SER A 97 -15.39 6.28 -4.85
N VAL A 98 -16.02 5.73 -3.81
CA VAL A 98 -15.87 4.38 -3.27
C VAL A 98 -16.35 3.35 -4.31
N VAL A 99 -15.76 3.37 -5.50
CA VAL A 99 -16.03 2.42 -6.57
C VAL A 99 -15.00 1.34 -6.43
N ILE A 100 -15.36 0.34 -5.65
CA ILE A 100 -14.60 -0.89 -5.49
C ILE A 100 -14.49 -1.54 -6.89
N PRO A 101 -13.29 -1.63 -7.49
CA PRO A 101 -13.17 -2.22 -8.82
C PRO A 101 -13.60 -3.68 -8.78
N PRO A 102 -14.36 -4.18 -9.77
CA PRO A 102 -14.80 -5.58 -9.82
C PRO A 102 -13.58 -6.48 -10.09
N LEU A 103 -12.89 -6.89 -9.02
CA LEU A 103 -11.61 -7.61 -9.07
C LEU A 103 -11.70 -8.91 -9.87
N SER A 104 -12.87 -9.56 -9.85
CA SER A 104 -13.17 -10.76 -10.62
C SER A 104 -13.11 -10.57 -12.14
N LEU A 105 -13.17 -9.32 -12.63
CA LEU A 105 -13.10 -9.00 -14.05
C LEU A 105 -11.69 -8.66 -14.53
N LEU A 106 -10.75 -8.47 -13.59
CA LEU A 106 -9.36 -8.17 -13.90
C LEU A 106 -8.55 -9.46 -13.91
N GLU A 107 -7.74 -9.64 -14.94
CA GLU A 107 -6.69 -10.66 -14.92
C GLU A 107 -5.61 -10.28 -13.88
N ASP A 108 -4.88 -11.27 -13.34
CA ASP A 108 -3.91 -11.05 -12.27
C ASP A 108 -2.85 -9.97 -12.62
N TYR A 109 -2.38 -9.94 -13.87
CA TYR A 109 -1.40 -8.93 -14.30
C TYR A 109 -1.98 -7.50 -14.32
N GLN A 110 -3.27 -7.35 -14.63
CA GLN A 110 -3.93 -6.05 -14.65
C GLN A 110 -4.19 -5.57 -13.22
N LEU A 111 -4.66 -6.51 -12.37
CA LEU A 111 -4.90 -6.23 -10.97
C LEU A 111 -3.59 -5.85 -10.27
N GLU A 112 -2.48 -6.52 -10.59
CA GLU A 112 -1.15 -6.20 -10.07
C GLU A 112 -0.70 -4.80 -10.47
N GLN A 113 -0.83 -4.44 -11.75
CA GLN A 113 -0.46 -3.11 -12.24
C GLN A 113 -1.27 -2.02 -11.53
N ILE A 114 -2.59 -2.18 -11.45
CA ILE A 114 -3.47 -1.20 -10.79
C ILE A 114 -3.15 -1.14 -9.29
N PHE A 115 -2.89 -2.28 -8.64
CA PHE A 115 -2.51 -2.32 -7.23
C PHE A 115 -1.22 -1.55 -6.98
N ARG A 116 -0.19 -1.75 -7.81
CA ARG A 116 1.07 -1.01 -7.74
C ARG A 116 0.86 0.49 -7.94
N ASP A 117 0.13 0.87 -8.99
CA ASP A 117 -0.08 2.28 -9.34
C ASP A 117 -0.93 3.03 -8.29
N THR A 118 -1.79 2.28 -7.58
CA THR A 118 -2.70 2.84 -6.59
C THR A 118 -2.33 2.52 -5.14
N ILE A 119 -1.16 1.92 -4.87
CA ILE A 119 -0.82 1.46 -3.51
C ILE A 119 -0.81 2.61 -2.48
N LEU A 120 -0.50 3.83 -2.94
CA LEU A 120 -0.51 5.04 -2.12
C LEU A 120 -1.90 5.68 -1.94
N TYR A 121 -2.93 5.20 -2.65
CA TYR A 121 -4.31 5.70 -2.67
C TYR A 121 -5.29 4.65 -2.15
N ASP A 122 -6.38 5.04 -1.51
CA ASP A 122 -7.24 4.13 -0.72
C ASP A 122 -8.21 3.28 -1.57
N VAL A 123 -7.72 2.73 -2.68
CA VAL A 123 -8.49 2.01 -3.71
C VAL A 123 -8.76 0.54 -3.32
N PHE A 124 -7.77 -0.17 -2.77
CA PHE A 124 -7.87 -1.60 -2.47
C PHE A 124 -8.04 -1.93 -0.98
N ARG A 125 -8.84 -1.15 -0.26
CA ARG A 125 -9.24 -1.51 1.11
C ARG A 125 -10.16 -2.73 1.06
N PHE A 126 -9.81 -3.82 1.76
CA PHE A 126 -10.58 -5.08 1.69
C PHE A 126 -11.55 -5.31 2.85
N LYS A 127 -11.51 -4.47 3.88
CA LYS A 127 -12.45 -4.51 5.02
C LYS A 127 -12.79 -3.11 5.52
N GLU A 128 -14.02 -2.92 5.99
CA GLU A 128 -14.51 -1.69 6.62
C GLU A 128 -13.98 -1.54 8.06
N GLU A 129 -14.32 -0.43 8.73
CA GLU A 129 -13.89 -0.18 10.13
C GLU A 129 -14.56 -1.13 11.13
N ASP A 130 -15.72 -1.68 10.79
CA ASP A 130 -16.46 -2.67 11.58
C ASP A 130 -16.05 -4.12 11.24
N GLU A 131 -14.90 -4.30 10.58
CA GLU A 131 -14.33 -5.57 10.11
C GLU A 131 -15.12 -6.28 9.00
N ARG A 132 -16.17 -5.67 8.46
CA ARG A 132 -16.91 -6.25 7.33
C ARG A 132 -16.03 -6.32 6.08
N LEU A 133 -15.95 -7.51 5.47
CA LEU A 133 -15.20 -7.71 4.23
C LEU A 133 -15.91 -7.03 3.04
N LEU A 134 -15.11 -6.34 2.23
CA LEU A 134 -15.54 -5.60 1.03
C LEU A 134 -15.47 -6.44 -0.25
N PHE A 135 -14.78 -7.57 -0.20
CA PHE A 135 -14.56 -8.47 -1.34
C PHE A 135 -14.84 -9.92 -0.97
N SER A 136 -15.03 -10.76 -1.99
CA SER A 136 -15.04 -12.23 -1.81
C SER A 136 -13.69 -12.73 -1.29
N SER A 137 -13.68 -13.86 -0.59
CA SER A 137 -12.46 -14.51 -0.12
C SER A 137 -11.46 -14.76 -1.25
N GLU A 138 -11.93 -15.23 -2.40
CA GLU A 138 -11.09 -15.45 -3.60
C GLU A 138 -10.40 -14.16 -4.06
N SER A 139 -11.12 -13.03 -4.05
CA SER A 139 -10.55 -11.74 -4.45
C SER A 139 -9.53 -11.24 -3.42
N ILE A 140 -9.79 -11.45 -2.12
CA ILE A 140 -8.85 -11.13 -1.05
C ILE A 140 -7.57 -11.95 -1.20
N ASP A 141 -7.68 -13.26 -1.44
CA ASP A 141 -6.53 -14.14 -1.64
C ASP A 141 -5.67 -13.68 -2.83
N ARG A 142 -6.31 -13.21 -3.92
CA ARG A 142 -5.61 -12.63 -5.08
C ARG A 142 -4.88 -11.33 -4.71
N LEU A 143 -5.53 -10.42 -3.98
CA LEU A 143 -4.89 -9.19 -3.50
C LEU A 143 -3.70 -9.47 -2.59
N PHE A 144 -3.78 -10.47 -1.71
CA PHE A 144 -2.66 -10.83 -0.82
C PHE A 144 -1.46 -11.39 -1.60
N LYS A 145 -1.70 -12.23 -2.63
CA LYS A 145 -0.64 -12.70 -3.53
C LYS A 145 0.03 -11.54 -4.29
N ILE A 146 -0.76 -10.61 -4.80
CA ILE A 146 -0.27 -9.42 -5.50
C ILE A 146 0.52 -8.52 -4.56
N LYS A 147 0.03 -8.30 -3.35
CA LYS A 147 0.73 -7.56 -2.29
C LYS A 147 2.11 -8.16 -2.02
N ASP A 148 2.22 -9.48 -1.87
CA ASP A 148 3.51 -10.15 -1.64
C ASP A 148 4.48 -9.92 -2.81
N LYS A 149 3.99 -10.00 -4.05
CA LYS A 149 4.80 -9.72 -5.25
C LYS A 149 5.26 -8.27 -5.32
N VAL A 150 4.36 -7.31 -5.06
CA VAL A 150 4.69 -5.87 -5.07
C VAL A 150 5.74 -5.53 -4.00
N ILE A 151 5.66 -6.14 -2.81
CA ILE A 151 6.70 -6.00 -1.78
C ILE A 151 8.03 -6.55 -2.28
N GLN A 152 8.02 -7.75 -2.88
CA GLN A 152 9.23 -8.39 -3.40
C GLN A 152 9.89 -7.54 -4.49
N ASP A 153 9.13 -7.03 -5.45
CA ASP A 153 9.67 -6.17 -6.50
C ASP A 153 10.24 -4.86 -5.94
N ALA A 154 9.58 -4.26 -4.94
CA ALA A 154 10.05 -3.03 -4.31
C ALA A 154 11.35 -3.28 -3.51
N LEU A 155 11.49 -4.45 -2.91
CA LEU A 155 12.72 -4.87 -2.23
C LEU A 155 13.86 -5.14 -3.22
N GLU A 156 13.55 -5.74 -4.37
CA GLU A 156 14.51 -5.95 -5.45
C GLU A 156 14.99 -4.64 -6.06
N ASP A 157 14.09 -3.68 -6.26
CA ASP A 157 14.47 -2.32 -6.68
C ASP A 157 15.37 -1.66 -5.64
N LEU A 158 15.01 -1.69 -4.35
CA LEU A 158 15.87 -1.13 -3.29
C LEU A 158 17.26 -1.78 -3.27
N LYS A 159 17.33 -3.10 -3.48
CA LYS A 159 18.60 -3.83 -3.55
C LYS A 159 19.44 -3.45 -4.77
N GLY A 160 18.80 -3.21 -5.92
CA GLY A 160 19.47 -2.80 -7.15
C GLY A 160 19.83 -1.31 -7.19
N ASN A 161 19.03 -0.48 -6.50
CA ASN A 161 19.06 0.97 -6.52
C ASN A 161 18.96 1.51 -5.08
N GLN A 162 20.04 1.36 -4.30
CA GLN A 162 20.13 1.87 -2.92
C GLN A 162 20.23 3.41 -2.88
N ASN A 163 19.15 4.10 -3.22
CA ASN A 163 19.02 5.55 -3.14
C ASN A 163 17.85 5.97 -2.23
N ASP A 164 17.86 7.25 -1.84
CA ASP A 164 16.84 7.84 -0.96
C ASP A 164 15.40 7.60 -1.46
N TRP A 165 15.19 7.65 -2.78
CA TRP A 165 13.87 7.55 -3.39
C TRP A 165 13.30 6.13 -3.32
N SER A 166 14.11 5.12 -3.67
CA SER A 166 13.71 3.71 -3.56
C SER A 166 13.45 3.31 -2.11
N PHE A 167 14.27 3.79 -1.16
CA PHE A 167 14.02 3.58 0.27
C PHE A 167 12.71 4.23 0.72
N GLN A 168 12.49 5.50 0.36
CA GLN A 168 11.26 6.23 0.70
C GLN A 168 10.02 5.54 0.15
N LEU A 169 10.03 5.13 -1.12
CA LEU A 169 8.91 4.41 -1.75
C LEU A 169 8.62 3.10 -1.03
N PHE A 170 9.66 2.33 -0.69
CA PHE A 170 9.52 1.08 0.03
C PHE A 170 8.87 1.29 1.41
N VAL A 171 9.36 2.23 2.22
CA VAL A 171 8.80 2.49 3.54
C VAL A 171 7.35 2.99 3.46
N LEU A 172 7.04 3.91 2.52
CA LEU A 172 5.66 4.39 2.32
C LEU A 172 4.71 3.27 1.88
N CYS A 173 5.18 2.37 1.02
CA CYS A 173 4.45 1.16 0.64
C CYS A 173 4.11 0.31 1.87
N LEU A 174 5.09 0.00 2.72
CA LEU A 174 4.86 -0.79 3.93
C LEU A 174 3.87 -0.11 4.90
N LEU A 175 4.00 1.20 5.09
CA LEU A 175 3.08 1.97 5.93
C LEU A 175 1.64 1.92 5.39
N LYS A 176 1.45 2.08 4.07
CA LYS A 176 0.11 1.96 3.45
C LYS A 176 -0.47 0.57 3.55
N LEU A 177 0.35 -0.46 3.34
CA LEU A 177 -0.11 -1.83 3.49
C LEU A 177 -0.46 -2.15 4.95
N ARG A 178 0.24 -1.56 5.93
CA ARG A 178 -0.15 -1.64 7.36
C ARG A 178 -1.47 -0.93 7.65
N MET A 179 -1.67 0.29 7.16
CA MET A 179 -2.93 1.04 7.33
C MET A 179 -4.15 0.27 6.85
N ARG A 180 -3.95 -0.61 5.87
CA ARG A 180 -5.00 -1.39 5.21
C ARG A 180 -5.06 -2.84 5.68
N ASP A 181 -4.32 -3.18 6.73
CA ASP A 181 -4.25 -4.52 7.33
C ASP A 181 -3.81 -5.64 6.36
N TYR A 182 -3.07 -5.28 5.33
CA TYR A 182 -2.36 -6.24 4.46
C TYR A 182 -1.09 -6.80 5.10
N LEU A 183 -0.58 -6.09 6.12
CA LEU A 183 0.59 -6.48 6.89
C LEU A 183 0.25 -6.53 8.38
N THR A 184 0.82 -7.53 9.05
CA THR A 184 0.90 -7.55 10.51
C THR A 184 2.10 -6.72 10.98
N VAL A 185 2.17 -6.42 12.28
CA VAL A 185 3.34 -5.77 12.88
C VAL A 185 4.60 -6.62 12.70
N GLU A 186 4.49 -7.94 12.84
CA GLU A 186 5.59 -8.89 12.63
C GLU A 186 6.15 -8.84 11.22
N ASN A 187 5.26 -8.82 10.21
CA ASN A 187 5.67 -8.72 8.82
C ASN A 187 6.37 -7.39 8.56
N PHE A 188 5.88 -6.30 9.14
CA PHE A 188 6.51 -4.99 9.03
C PHE A 188 7.94 -4.99 9.60
N TYR A 189 8.15 -5.46 10.84
CA TYR A 189 9.50 -5.53 11.42
C TYR A 189 10.41 -6.50 10.68
N SER A 190 9.88 -7.61 10.18
CA SER A 190 10.66 -8.56 9.38
C SER A 190 11.14 -7.94 8.07
N LEU A 191 10.30 -7.15 7.40
CA LEU A 191 10.69 -6.43 6.17
C LEU A 191 11.69 -5.31 6.47
N MET A 192 11.49 -4.54 7.54
CA MET A 192 12.48 -3.54 7.97
C MET A 192 13.82 -4.19 8.32
N LYS A 193 13.82 -5.38 8.95
CA LYS A 193 15.05 -6.14 9.24
C LYS A 193 15.79 -6.44 7.94
N THR A 194 15.09 -6.92 6.91
CA THR A 194 15.70 -7.18 5.61
C THR A 194 16.28 -5.91 5.00
N VAL A 195 15.60 -4.77 5.10
CA VAL A 195 16.13 -3.47 4.62
C VAL A 195 17.45 -3.13 5.31
N PHE A 196 17.53 -3.23 6.65
CA PHE A 196 18.78 -3.02 7.39
C PHE A 196 19.90 -3.99 7.00
N GLU A 197 19.58 -5.17 6.48
CA GLU A 197 20.56 -6.17 6.05
C GLU A 197 21.09 -5.93 4.64
N ILE A 198 20.33 -5.25 3.77
CA ILE A 198 20.67 -5.08 2.36
C ILE A 198 21.07 -3.66 1.96
N ASP A 199 20.76 -2.65 2.77
CA ASP A 199 21.00 -1.24 2.45
C ASP A 199 22.26 -0.72 3.17
N ASP A 200 23.32 -0.53 2.41
CA ASP A 200 24.63 -0.09 2.94
C ASP A 200 24.59 1.37 3.46
N ASN A 201 23.63 2.18 3.01
CA ASN A 201 23.48 3.58 3.39
C ASN A 201 22.23 3.83 4.26
N ILE A 202 21.69 2.78 4.87
CA ILE A 202 20.43 2.81 5.61
C ILE A 202 20.30 3.96 6.62
N TRP A 203 21.38 4.33 7.31
CA TRP A 203 21.34 5.44 8.27
C TRP A 203 21.15 6.80 7.62
N TYR A 204 21.75 7.02 6.45
CA TYR A 204 21.52 8.22 5.66
C TYR A 204 20.08 8.23 5.13
N HIS A 205 19.60 7.11 4.60
CA HIS A 205 18.23 7.00 4.08
C HIS A 205 17.16 7.19 5.17
N ILE A 206 17.38 6.66 6.39
CA ILE A 206 16.49 6.90 7.54
C ILE A 206 16.49 8.37 7.94
N ASP A 207 17.67 8.99 8.06
CA ASP A 207 17.78 10.41 8.41
C ASP A 207 17.08 11.29 7.38
N TYR A 208 17.33 11.04 6.09
CA TYR A 208 16.65 11.73 5.00
C TYR A 208 15.14 11.52 5.06
N PHE A 209 14.68 10.27 5.18
CA PHE A 209 13.26 9.93 5.18
C PHE A 209 12.50 10.63 6.30
N LEU A 210 13.01 10.54 7.55
CA LEU A 210 12.36 11.14 8.71
C LEU A 210 12.30 12.68 8.61
N ASN A 211 13.34 13.31 8.06
CA ASN A 211 13.40 14.76 7.87
C ASN A 211 12.52 15.24 6.70
N ALA A 212 12.58 14.55 5.56
CA ALA A 212 11.88 14.94 4.33
C ALA A 212 10.37 14.64 4.37
N ASN A 213 9.95 13.62 5.13
CA ASN A 213 8.57 13.13 5.13
C ASN A 213 7.78 13.43 6.40
N ALA A 214 8.26 14.30 7.30
CA ALA A 214 7.58 14.60 8.56
C ALA A 214 6.08 14.95 8.40
N GLN A 215 5.73 15.74 7.37
CA GLN A 215 4.33 16.08 7.07
C GLN A 215 3.54 14.91 6.47
N TYR A 216 4.19 14.07 5.66
CA TYR A 216 3.56 12.87 5.12
C TYR A 216 3.31 11.84 6.21
N LEU A 217 4.26 11.59 7.10
CA LEU A 217 4.16 10.66 8.23
C LEU A 217 2.99 10.99 9.16
N ALA A 218 2.65 12.29 9.32
CA ALA A 218 1.48 12.71 10.08
C ALA A 218 0.16 12.14 9.51
N ARG A 219 0.09 11.82 8.21
CA ARG A 219 -1.06 11.16 7.58
C ARG A 219 -1.15 9.66 7.86
N TYR A 220 -0.05 9.07 8.34
CA TYR A 220 0.10 7.64 8.69
C TYR A 220 0.21 7.48 10.21
N LYS A 221 -0.51 8.29 11.00
CA LYS A 221 -0.13 8.58 12.39
C LYS A 221 0.03 7.33 13.27
N GLN A 222 -0.81 6.30 13.13
CA GLN A 222 -0.69 5.09 13.94
C GLN A 222 0.39 4.12 13.41
N GLU A 223 0.60 4.08 12.10
CA GLU A 223 1.51 3.15 11.45
C GLU A 223 2.94 3.69 11.44
N SER A 224 3.12 5.00 11.35
CA SER A 224 4.41 5.66 11.46
C SER A 224 5.03 5.51 12.85
N GLU A 225 4.21 5.30 13.90
CA GLU A 225 4.69 4.90 15.23
C GLU A 225 5.40 3.54 15.20
N LEU A 226 5.13 2.64 14.25
CA LEU A 226 5.91 1.40 14.11
C LEU A 226 7.33 1.66 13.63
N LEU A 227 7.55 2.73 12.86
CA LEU A 227 8.88 3.13 12.40
C LEU A 227 9.64 3.94 13.46
N ILE A 228 8.91 4.71 14.28
CA ILE A 228 9.51 5.68 15.22
C ILE A 228 9.51 5.18 16.67
N ASP A 229 8.41 4.61 17.16
CA ASP A 229 8.19 4.25 18.57
C ASP A 229 8.10 2.73 18.81
N PHE A 230 8.13 1.91 17.77
CA PHE A 230 8.22 0.44 17.81
C PHE A 230 7.19 -0.25 18.74
N LYS A 231 5.89 -0.14 18.44
CA LYS A 231 4.84 -0.80 19.23
C LYS A 231 4.91 -2.34 19.19
N ILE A 232 5.02 -2.97 20.37
CA ILE A 232 5.04 -4.43 20.56
C ILE A 232 3.80 -4.86 21.34
N SER A 233 2.85 -5.50 20.67
CA SER A 233 1.56 -5.91 21.27
C SER A 233 1.38 -7.43 21.43
N SER A 234 2.21 -8.24 20.78
CA SER A 234 2.17 -9.72 20.79
C SER A 234 3.55 -10.32 21.08
N LYS A 235 3.57 -11.63 21.37
CA LYS A 235 4.82 -12.39 21.52
C LYS A 235 5.55 -12.49 20.17
N GLU A 236 4.83 -12.75 19.11
CA GLU A 236 5.36 -12.84 17.76
C GLU A 236 5.95 -11.48 17.33
N GLY A 237 5.30 -10.37 17.69
CA GLY A 237 5.83 -9.02 17.50
C GLY A 237 7.12 -8.78 18.30
N ALA A 238 7.25 -9.38 19.48
CA ALA A 238 8.48 -9.36 20.27
C ALA A 238 9.61 -10.16 19.61
N ASP A 239 9.31 -11.32 19.03
CA ASP A 239 10.29 -12.11 18.28
C ASP A 239 10.77 -11.36 17.02
N ALA A 240 9.86 -10.70 16.30
CA ALA A 240 10.19 -9.93 15.11
C ALA A 240 11.05 -8.68 15.43
N ILE A 241 10.73 -7.94 16.51
CA ILE A 241 11.53 -6.78 16.92
C ILE A 241 12.92 -7.19 17.45
N ILE A 242 13.06 -8.36 18.08
CA ILE A 242 14.38 -8.91 18.46
C ILE A 242 15.24 -9.12 17.21
N GLY A 243 14.66 -9.72 16.15
CA GLY A 243 15.35 -9.92 14.88
C GLY A 243 15.79 -8.60 14.23
N LEU A 244 14.90 -7.60 14.21
CA LEU A 244 15.23 -6.27 13.72
C LEU A 244 16.32 -5.61 14.58
N PHE A 245 16.24 -5.73 15.91
CA PHE A 245 17.22 -5.17 16.84
C PHE A 245 18.63 -5.69 16.57
N HIS A 246 18.81 -6.98 16.26
CA HIS A 246 20.12 -7.52 15.91
C HIS A 246 20.70 -6.89 14.63
N SER A 247 19.88 -6.70 13.60
CA SER A 247 20.32 -6.06 12.36
C SER A 247 20.67 -4.59 12.60
N VAL A 248 19.83 -3.86 13.35
CA VAL A 248 20.11 -2.48 13.74
C VAL A 248 21.40 -2.38 14.55
N LEU A 249 21.58 -3.23 15.56
CA LEU A 249 22.77 -3.24 16.42
C LEU A 249 24.05 -3.42 15.58
N LYS A 250 24.03 -4.41 14.67
CA LYS A 250 25.16 -4.72 13.79
C LYS A 250 25.53 -3.51 12.93
N VAL A 251 24.55 -2.88 12.30
CA VAL A 251 24.74 -1.74 11.40
C VAL A 251 25.13 -0.47 12.18
N PHE A 252 24.59 -0.27 13.40
CA PHE A 252 24.89 0.88 14.25
C PHE A 252 26.36 0.93 14.69
N PHE A 253 26.94 -0.23 15.05
CA PHE A 253 28.32 -0.31 15.52
C PHE A 253 29.34 -0.69 14.44
N LEU A 254 28.93 -0.75 13.17
CA LEU A 254 29.84 -1.01 12.07
C LEU A 254 30.77 0.20 11.84
N LYS A 255 32.09 0.00 11.97
CA LYS A 255 33.10 1.10 11.93
C LYS A 255 33.08 1.94 10.65
N SER A 256 32.58 1.41 9.53
CA SER A 256 32.48 2.12 8.25
C SER A 256 31.22 2.97 8.10
N ASN A 257 30.23 2.83 8.99
CA ASN A 257 28.95 3.49 8.84
C ASN A 257 28.97 4.90 9.42
N ARG A 258 28.48 5.86 8.63
CA ARG A 258 28.22 7.20 9.11
C ARG A 258 26.91 7.21 9.91
N LEU A 259 27.00 7.56 11.18
CA LEU A 259 25.84 7.74 12.05
C LEU A 259 25.34 9.18 12.01
N TYR A 260 24.03 9.33 12.18
CA TYR A 260 23.31 10.60 12.21
C TYR A 260 22.57 10.74 13.54
N SER A 261 22.11 11.94 13.87
CA SER A 261 21.26 12.17 15.05
C SER A 261 20.01 11.28 15.01
N SER A 262 19.45 11.05 13.82
CA SER A 262 18.32 10.14 13.61
C SER A 262 18.67 8.68 13.90
N SER A 263 19.91 8.24 13.66
CA SER A 263 20.36 6.88 14.01
C SER A 263 20.31 6.66 15.52
N ASP A 264 20.85 7.61 16.28
CA ASP A 264 20.85 7.61 17.74
C ASP A 264 19.41 7.60 18.29
N PHE A 265 18.54 8.45 17.73
CA PHE A 265 17.14 8.54 18.11
C PHE A 265 16.38 7.24 17.82
N TYR A 266 16.48 6.74 16.59
CA TYR A 266 15.84 5.49 16.15
C TYR A 266 16.23 4.33 17.06
N PHE A 267 17.53 4.18 17.34
CA PHE A 267 17.99 3.06 18.14
C PHE A 267 17.59 3.19 19.62
N ARG A 268 17.60 4.40 20.19
CA ARG A 268 17.07 4.64 21.54
C ARG A 268 15.61 4.25 21.66
N LYS A 269 14.79 4.62 20.69
CA LYS A 269 13.37 4.30 20.67
C LYS A 269 13.10 2.80 20.58
N MET A 270 13.89 2.09 19.78
CA MET A 270 13.84 0.63 19.73
C MET A 270 14.19 0.00 21.08
N ILE A 271 15.26 0.48 21.73
CA ILE A 271 15.67 0.00 23.06
C ILE A 271 14.57 0.29 24.10
N GLU A 272 13.97 1.47 24.06
CA GLU A 272 12.87 1.85 24.95
C GLU A 272 11.66 0.94 24.77
N ALA A 273 11.26 0.65 23.53
CA ALA A 273 10.16 -0.28 23.25
C ALA A 273 10.46 -1.71 23.75
N ILE A 274 11.68 -2.19 23.51
CA ILE A 274 12.14 -3.49 24.01
C ILE A 274 12.11 -3.52 25.53
N TYR A 275 12.58 -2.47 26.21
CA TYR A 275 12.57 -2.38 27.66
C TYR A 275 11.15 -2.38 28.23
N ASN A 276 10.23 -1.62 27.61
CA ASN A 276 8.87 -1.45 28.12
C ASN A 276 7.93 -2.62 27.83
N THR A 277 8.26 -3.51 26.88
CA THR A 277 7.37 -4.63 26.54
C THR A 277 7.39 -5.72 27.62
N LYS A 278 6.21 -6.22 27.99
CA LYS A 278 6.06 -7.39 28.86
C LYS A 278 6.39 -8.72 28.16
N TRP A 279 6.48 -8.71 26.84
CA TRP A 279 6.63 -9.91 26.02
C TRP A 279 8.07 -10.43 25.98
N ILE A 280 9.04 -9.63 26.44
CA ILE A 280 10.45 -10.02 26.58
C ILE A 280 10.79 -10.05 28.09
N PRO A 281 11.26 -11.18 28.64
CA PRO A 281 11.68 -11.28 30.04
C PRO A 281 12.84 -10.34 30.39
N GLU A 282 12.91 -9.88 31.65
CA GLU A 282 13.94 -8.96 32.14
C GLU A 282 15.37 -9.55 32.12
N ASP A 283 15.48 -10.88 32.22
CA ASP A 283 16.72 -11.65 32.18
C ASP A 283 17.09 -12.13 30.77
N PHE A 284 16.26 -11.84 29.76
CA PHE A 284 16.52 -12.22 28.37
C PHE A 284 17.80 -11.55 27.86
N ASP A 285 18.77 -12.35 27.42
CA ASP A 285 19.98 -11.89 26.75
C ASP A 285 19.80 -11.96 25.23
N PHE A 286 20.05 -10.84 24.56
CA PHE A 286 20.00 -10.72 23.11
C PHE A 286 21.24 -11.34 22.43
N GLY A 287 21.94 -12.29 23.08
CA GLY A 287 23.17 -12.89 22.58
C GLY A 287 24.39 -11.95 22.62
N ILE A 288 24.34 -10.90 23.44
CA ILE A 288 25.37 -9.87 23.53
C ILE A 288 25.94 -9.74 24.95
N GLY A 289 25.48 -10.56 25.90
CA GLY A 289 25.91 -10.53 27.29
C GLY A 289 25.29 -9.38 28.09
N ILE A 290 24.18 -8.81 27.61
CA ILE A 290 23.45 -7.72 28.28
C ILE A 290 21.99 -8.14 28.36
N PRO A 291 21.45 -8.40 29.58
CA PRO A 291 20.04 -8.73 29.73
C PRO A 291 19.16 -7.50 29.48
N LYS A 292 17.90 -7.70 29.07
CA LYS A 292 16.90 -6.64 28.85
C LYS A 292 16.87 -5.60 29.97
N SER A 293 16.86 -6.03 31.23
CA SER A 293 16.84 -5.16 32.41
C SER A 293 17.98 -4.15 32.49
N ARG A 294 19.09 -4.40 31.78
CA ARG A 294 20.27 -3.54 31.71
C ARG A 294 20.49 -2.96 30.30
N LEU A 295 19.60 -3.25 29.36
CA LEU A 295 19.73 -2.82 27.98
C LEU A 295 19.55 -1.30 27.90
N SER A 296 20.60 -0.61 27.47
CA SER A 296 20.59 0.83 27.23
C SER A 296 21.59 1.16 26.13
N LEU A 297 21.43 2.31 25.46
CA LEU A 297 22.44 2.72 24.48
C LEU A 297 23.81 2.92 25.14
N PHE A 298 23.85 3.31 26.41
CA PHE A 298 25.09 3.44 27.17
C PHE A 298 25.79 2.10 27.37
N SER A 299 25.08 1.07 27.85
CA SER A 299 25.64 -0.27 28.05
C SER A 299 26.09 -0.92 26.74
N LEU A 300 25.35 -0.67 25.64
CA LEU A 300 25.73 -1.12 24.31
C LEU A 300 27.01 -0.43 23.84
N ARG A 301 27.10 0.90 23.95
CA ARG A 301 28.31 1.64 23.60
C ARG A 301 29.50 1.12 24.39
N GLN A 302 29.40 0.93 25.70
CA GLN A 302 30.49 0.34 26.50
C GLN A 302 30.92 -1.04 26.00
N LYS A 303 29.98 -1.87 25.57
CA LYS A 303 30.24 -3.23 25.07
C LYS A 303 30.93 -3.24 23.70
N PHE A 304 30.63 -2.29 22.84
CA PHE A 304 31.09 -2.23 21.45
C PHE A 304 32.08 -1.09 21.18
N SER A 305 32.68 -0.49 22.22
CA SER A 305 33.66 0.62 22.08
C SER A 305 35.10 0.18 21.74
N ASP A 306 35.34 -1.12 21.53
CA ASP A 306 36.64 -1.70 21.14
C ASP A 306 36.75 -1.86 19.59
#